data_AF-Q9GRD0-F1
#
_entry.id   AF-Q9GRD0-F1
#
_cell.length_a   1.000
_cell.length_b   1.000
_cell.length_c   1.000
_cell.angle_alpha   90.00
_cell.angle_beta   90.00
_cell.angle_gamma   90.00
#
_symmetry.space_group_name_H-M   'P 1'
#
loop_
_entity.id
_entity.type
_entity.pdbx_description
1 polymer ?
#
loop_
_entity_poly.entity_id
_entity_poly.type
_entity_poly.pdbx_seq_one_letter_code
_entity_poly.pdbx_strand_id
1 'polypeptide(L)'
;KSGMDSAAMAKLGEYSVLLFGIFVLGGCANFARVHLFGNAALRIVRNLRSRLYKSMLMQEVGWFDTKGTGELINRLSNDTLMVGTSLSQNVSDGLRSVAMIGVGTGMMIYTSPQLA
;
A
#
# COMPACT_ATOMS: atom_id res chain seq x y z
N LYS A 1 5.39 50.59 -9.02
CA LYS A 1 4.95 49.66 -7.93
C LYS A 1 3.80 48.77 -8.40
N SER A 2 2.66 49.32 -8.86
CA SER A 2 1.49 48.55 -9.33
C SER A 2 1.75 47.50 -10.45
N GLY A 3 2.70 47.70 -11.37
CA GLY A 3 3.00 46.71 -12.42
C GLY A 3 3.86 45.50 -11.99
N MET A 4 4.55 45.60 -10.84
CA MET A 4 5.34 44.49 -10.27
C MET A 4 4.43 43.56 -9.46
N ASP A 5 3.39 44.12 -8.84
CA ASP A 5 2.37 43.38 -8.10
C ASP A 5 1.53 42.49 -9.05
N SER A 6 1.17 42.97 -10.25
CA SER A 6 0.42 42.18 -11.23
C SER A 6 1.22 40.99 -11.79
N ALA A 7 2.53 41.17 -12.02
CA ALA A 7 3.40 40.09 -12.50
C ALA A 7 3.62 39.00 -11.42
N ALA A 8 3.73 39.41 -10.15
CA ALA A 8 3.81 38.49 -9.02
C ALA A 8 2.50 37.69 -8.85
N MET A 9 1.34 38.34 -8.98
CA MET A 9 0.03 37.67 -8.89
C MET A 9 -0.18 36.66 -10.03
N ALA A 10 0.28 36.96 -11.25
CA ALA A 10 0.22 36.01 -12.36
C ALA A 10 1.08 34.75 -12.12
N LYS A 11 2.29 34.93 -11.55
CA LYS A 11 3.16 33.80 -11.20
C LYS A 11 2.59 32.94 -10.08
N LEU A 12 1.99 33.57 -9.06
CA LEU A 12 1.31 32.84 -7.98
C LEU A 12 0.12 32.02 -8.50
N GLY A 13 -0.66 32.57 -9.45
CA GLY A 13 -1.73 31.84 -10.11
C GLY A 13 -1.22 30.61 -10.88
N GLU A 14 -0.14 30.77 -11.64
CA GLU A 14 0.52 29.69 -12.39
C GLU A 14 1.00 28.56 -11.45
N TYR A 15 1.71 28.90 -10.37
CA TYR A 15 2.17 27.91 -9.39
C TYR A 15 1.02 27.24 -8.63
N SER A 16 -0.06 27.98 -8.31
CA SER A 16 -1.23 27.42 -7.63
C SER A 16 -1.93 26.36 -8.47
N VAL A 17 -2.12 26.62 -9.76
CA VAL A 17 -2.73 25.64 -10.69
C VAL A 17 -1.82 24.42 -10.87
N LEU A 18 -0.51 24.62 -10.95
CA LEU A 18 0.45 23.52 -11.07
C LEU A 18 0.45 22.63 -9.81
N LEU A 19 0.47 23.22 -8.62
CA LEU A 19 0.37 22.48 -7.36
C LEU A 19 -0.96 21.71 -7.26
N PHE A 20 -2.07 22.34 -7.65
CA PHE A 20 -3.36 21.69 -7.68
C PHE A 20 -3.35 20.44 -8.57
N GLY A 21 -2.78 20.55 -9.77
CA GLY A 21 -2.60 19.42 -10.69
C GLY A 21 -1.80 18.27 -10.07
N ILE A 22 -0.69 18.57 -9.40
CA ILE A 22 0.13 17.57 -8.69
C ILE A 22 -0.65 16.89 -7.57
N PHE A 23 -1.43 17.65 -6.79
CA PHE A 23 -2.25 17.09 -5.71
C PHE A 23 -3.34 16.15 -6.23
N VAL A 24 -4.02 16.52 -7.32
CA VAL A 24 -5.04 15.66 -7.94
C VAL A 24 -4.41 14.36 -8.46
N LEU A 25 -3.29 14.46 -9.19
CA LEU A 25 -2.56 13.29 -9.69
C LEU A 25 -2.08 12.39 -8.55
N GLY A 26 -1.51 12.98 -7.50
CA GLY A 26 -1.07 12.26 -6.30
C GLY A 26 -2.22 11.56 -5.57
N GLY A 27 -3.37 12.22 -5.46
CA GLY A 27 -4.60 11.65 -4.91
C GLY A 27 -5.11 10.45 -5.70
N CYS A 28 -5.20 10.59 -7.03
CA CYS A 28 -5.60 9.49 -7.92
C CYS A 28 -4.62 8.31 -7.84
N ALA A 29 -3.32 8.57 -7.83
CA ALA A 29 -2.29 7.54 -7.70
C ALA A 29 -2.40 6.80 -6.36
N ASN A 30 -2.62 7.51 -5.25
CA ASN A 30 -2.82 6.88 -3.95
C ASN A 30 -4.11 6.06 -3.89
N PHE A 31 -5.21 6.56 -4.47
CA PHE A 31 -6.46 5.80 -4.56
C PHE A 31 -6.25 4.51 -5.36
N ALA A 32 -5.60 4.59 -6.53
CA ALA A 32 -5.27 3.43 -7.35
C ALA A 32 -4.42 2.44 -6.57
N ARG A 33 -3.37 2.89 -5.86
CA ARG A 33 -2.53 2.04 -5.00
C ARG A 33 -3.37 1.28 -3.98
N VAL A 34 -4.18 1.98 -3.18
CA VAL A 34 -5.00 1.37 -2.13
C VAL A 34 -5.99 0.36 -2.73
N HIS A 35 -6.61 0.69 -3.86
CA HIS A 35 -7.56 -0.20 -4.53
C HIS A 35 -6.90 -1.46 -5.11
N LEU A 36 -5.75 -1.32 -5.77
CA LEU A 36 -5.00 -2.43 -6.36
C LEU A 36 -4.48 -3.39 -5.29
N PHE A 37 -3.85 -2.85 -4.23
CA PHE A 37 -3.36 -3.67 -3.12
C PHE A 37 -4.51 -4.29 -2.32
N GLY A 38 -5.63 -3.58 -2.12
CA GLY A 38 -6.83 -4.16 -1.50
C GLY A 38 -7.36 -5.38 -2.27
N ASN A 39 -7.45 -5.28 -3.59
CA ASN A 39 -7.84 -6.41 -4.44
C ASN A 39 -6.81 -7.56 -4.38
N ALA A 40 -5.52 -7.25 -4.35
CA ALA A 40 -4.47 -8.25 -4.20
C ALA A 40 -4.57 -9.00 -2.86
N ALA A 41 -4.81 -8.26 -1.75
CA ALA A 41 -5.02 -8.84 -0.44
C ALA A 41 -6.17 -9.86 -0.46
N LEU A 42 -7.32 -9.49 -1.04
CA LEU A 42 -8.48 -10.39 -1.14
C LEU A 42 -8.17 -11.66 -1.95
N ARG A 43 -7.40 -11.55 -3.05
CA ARG A 43 -6.95 -12.72 -3.83
C ARG A 43 -6.03 -13.63 -3.01
N ILE A 44 -5.12 -13.05 -2.23
CA ILE A 44 -4.21 -13.79 -1.34
C ILE A 44 -5.02 -14.53 -0.27
N VAL A 45 -5.94 -13.84 0.41
CA VAL A 45 -6.83 -14.45 1.43
C VAL A 45 -7.62 -15.61 0.85
N ARG A 46 -8.23 -15.42 -0.33
CA ARG A 46 -8.98 -16.49 -1.02
C ARG A 46 -8.12 -17.71 -1.30
N ASN A 47 -6.91 -17.51 -1.81
CA ASN A 47 -5.99 -18.60 -2.13
C ASN A 47 -5.50 -19.32 -0.86
N LEU A 48 -5.18 -18.57 0.21
CA LEU A 48 -4.81 -19.14 1.52
C LEU A 48 -5.94 -19.97 2.10
N ARG A 49 -7.17 -19.44 2.09
CA ARG A 49 -8.35 -20.13 2.63
C ARG A 49 -8.65 -21.42 1.88
N SER A 50 -8.55 -21.41 0.55
CA SER A 50 -8.71 -22.63 -0.26
C SER A 50 -7.65 -23.69 0.05
N ARG A 51 -6.38 -23.29 0.17
CA ARG A 51 -5.28 -24.21 0.51
C ARG A 51 -5.40 -24.77 1.93
N LEU A 52 -5.72 -23.93 2.91
CA LEU A 52 -5.94 -24.34 4.30
C LEU A 52 -7.12 -25.29 4.42
N TYR A 53 -8.25 -24.97 3.77
CA TYR A 53 -9.41 -25.85 3.78
C TYR A 53 -9.09 -27.22 3.19
N LYS A 54 -8.42 -27.26 2.02
CA LYS A 54 -7.96 -28.52 1.43
C LYS A 54 -7.03 -29.30 2.37
N SER A 55 -6.12 -28.61 3.04
CA SER A 55 -5.19 -29.24 3.99
C SER A 55 -5.91 -29.78 5.23
N MET A 56 -6.92 -29.07 5.74
CA MET A 56 -7.72 -29.53 6.88
C MET A 56 -8.47 -30.82 6.55
N LEU A 57 -9.08 -30.91 5.36
CA LEU A 57 -9.84 -32.11 4.95
C LEU A 57 -8.98 -33.38 4.81
N MET A 58 -7.67 -33.23 4.62
CA MET A 58 -6.74 -34.36 4.46
C MET A 58 -6.16 -34.85 5.80
N GLN A 59 -6.58 -34.27 6.92
CA GLN A 59 -6.03 -34.58 8.24
C GLN A 59 -6.75 -35.76 8.90
N GLU A 60 -6.04 -36.50 9.74
CA GLU A 60 -6.55 -37.67 10.47
C GLU A 60 -7.64 -37.31 11.50
N VAL A 61 -8.56 -38.24 11.78
CA VAL A 61 -9.70 -38.00 12.68
C VAL A 61 -9.24 -37.60 14.09
N GLY A 62 -8.19 -38.24 14.62
CA GLY A 62 -7.63 -37.93 15.93
C GLY A 62 -7.08 -36.50 16.07
N TRP A 63 -6.74 -35.83 14.95
CA TRP A 63 -6.35 -34.42 14.97
C TRP A 63 -7.53 -33.52 15.31
N PHE A 64 -8.73 -33.83 14.80
CA PHE A 64 -9.94 -33.08 15.09
C PHE A 64 -10.42 -33.26 16.53
N ASP A 65 -10.14 -34.39 17.17
CA ASP A 65 -10.48 -34.62 18.58
C ASP A 65 -9.72 -33.68 19.53
N THR A 66 -8.54 -33.22 19.11
CA THR A 66 -7.71 -32.28 19.89
C THR A 66 -8.03 -30.80 19.62
N LYS A 67 -8.81 -30.50 18.57
CA LYS A 67 -9.05 -29.14 18.07
C LYS A 67 -10.53 -28.83 17.98
N GLY A 68 -10.97 -27.80 18.73
CA GLY A 68 -12.35 -27.34 18.65
C GLY A 68 -12.70 -26.82 17.26
N THR A 69 -13.85 -27.19 16.71
CA THR A 69 -14.34 -26.73 15.40
C THR A 69 -14.36 -25.19 15.30
N GLY A 70 -14.65 -24.50 16.40
CA GLY A 70 -14.58 -23.03 16.47
C GLY A 70 -13.16 -22.47 16.28
N GLU A 71 -12.13 -23.13 16.82
CA GLU A 71 -10.72 -22.73 16.60
C GLU A 71 -10.36 -22.88 15.11
N LEU A 72 -10.79 -23.98 14.48
CA LEU A 72 -10.51 -24.24 13.07
C LEU A 72 -11.15 -23.21 12.15
N ILE A 73 -12.41 -22.86 12.41
CA ILE A 73 -13.12 -21.80 11.67
C ILE A 73 -12.44 -20.45 11.89
N ASN A 74 -12.03 -20.15 13.13
CA ASN A 74 -11.32 -18.92 13.47
C ASN A 74 -10.00 -18.81 12.70
N ARG A 75 -9.18 -19.87 12.69
CA ARG A 75 -7.93 -19.91 11.92
C ARG A 75 -8.17 -19.79 10.41
N LEU A 76 -9.15 -20.53 9.89
CA LEU A 76 -9.48 -20.52 8.47
C LEU A 76 -9.99 -19.14 8.01
N SER A 77 -10.72 -18.42 8.86
CA SER A 77 -11.28 -17.12 8.52
C SER A 77 -10.36 -15.96 8.91
N ASN A 78 -10.04 -15.81 10.19
CA ASN A 78 -9.39 -14.62 10.74
C ASN A 78 -7.88 -14.63 10.50
N ASP A 79 -7.18 -15.76 10.69
CA ASP A 79 -5.73 -15.79 10.47
C ASP A 79 -5.41 -15.58 8.98
N THR A 80 -6.19 -16.19 8.08
CA THR A 80 -5.99 -15.98 6.63
C THR A 80 -6.21 -14.54 6.22
N LEU A 81 -7.22 -13.88 6.80
CA LEU A 81 -7.50 -12.46 6.56
C LEU A 81 -6.37 -11.58 7.09
N MET A 82 -5.97 -11.78 8.34
CA MET A 82 -4.88 -11.03 8.98
C MET A 82 -3.58 -11.15 8.20
N VAL A 83 -3.20 -12.37 7.79
CA VAL A 83 -2.00 -12.61 6.97
C VAL A 83 -2.10 -11.91 5.62
N GLY A 84 -3.23 -12.05 4.92
CA GLY A 84 -3.40 -11.46 3.60
C GLY A 84 -3.37 -9.93 3.60
N THR A 85 -4.04 -9.29 4.56
CA THR A 85 -4.05 -7.82 4.68
C THR A 85 -2.69 -7.29 5.12
N SER A 86 -2.08 -7.92 6.13
CA SER A 86 -0.78 -7.48 6.65
C SER A 86 0.32 -7.61 5.60
N LEU A 87 0.36 -8.73 4.87
CA LEU A 87 1.33 -8.92 3.79
C LEU A 87 1.13 -7.87 2.69
N SER A 88 -0.11 -7.63 2.27
CA SER A 88 -0.38 -6.65 1.22
C SER A 88 -0.03 -5.22 1.64
N GLN A 89 -0.30 -4.85 2.90
CA GLN A 89 0.05 -3.52 3.44
C GLN A 89 1.56 -3.36 3.55
N ASN A 90 2.25 -4.32 4.18
CA ASN A 90 3.70 -4.29 4.33
C ASN A 90 4.43 -4.21 2.99
N VAL A 91 3.98 -4.97 1.98
CA VAL A 91 4.57 -4.90 0.63
C VAL A 91 4.34 -3.53 0.01
N SER A 92 3.12 -2.96 0.14
CA SER A 92 2.81 -1.64 -0.41
C SER A 92 3.63 -0.52 0.24
N ASP A 93 3.75 -0.55 1.56
CA ASP A 93 4.48 0.46 2.33
C ASP A 93 6.00 0.29 2.17
N GLY A 94 6.49 -0.95 2.06
CA GLY A 94 7.88 -1.26 1.72
C GLY A 94 8.25 -0.71 0.34
N LEU A 95 7.42 -0.96 -0.68
CA LEU A 95 7.63 -0.43 -2.03
C LEU A 95 7.66 1.10 -2.04
N ARG A 96 6.73 1.75 -1.33
CA ARG A 96 6.70 3.20 -1.18
C ARG A 96 7.98 3.72 -0.52
N SER A 97 8.42 3.07 0.55
CA SER A 97 9.60 3.48 1.31
C SER A 97 10.86 3.39 0.45
N VAL A 98 11.03 2.30 -0.30
CA VAL A 98 12.15 2.13 -1.25
C VAL A 98 12.10 3.22 -2.33
N ALA A 99 10.94 3.53 -2.89
CA ALA A 99 10.80 4.61 -3.87
C ALA A 99 11.15 5.98 -3.28
N MET A 100 10.70 6.28 -2.06
CA MET A 100 11.01 7.54 -1.37
C MET A 100 12.49 7.67 -1.06
N ILE A 101 13.14 6.60 -0.63
CA ILE A 101 14.58 6.57 -0.40
C ILE A 101 15.31 6.82 -1.72
N GLY A 102 14.95 6.11 -2.80
CA GLY A 102 15.58 6.28 -4.11
C GLY A 102 15.45 7.71 -4.65
N VAL A 103 14.25 8.30 -4.60
CA VAL A 103 14.01 9.68 -5.06
C VAL A 103 14.73 10.69 -4.16
N GLY A 104 14.62 10.53 -2.84
CA GLY A 104 15.24 11.45 -1.87
C GLY A 104 16.76 11.48 -1.99
N THR A 105 17.39 10.30 -1.99
CA THR A 105 18.84 10.17 -2.17
C THR A 105 19.28 10.65 -3.56
N GLY A 106 18.54 10.33 -4.62
CA GLY A 106 18.85 10.81 -5.96
C GLY A 106 18.81 12.35 -6.09
N MET A 107 17.81 12.99 -5.47
CA MET A 107 17.71 14.45 -5.43
C MET A 107 18.87 15.08 -4.64
N MET A 108 19.29 14.44 -3.54
CA MET A 108 20.39 14.91 -2.70
C MET A 108 21.73 14.87 -3.45
N ILE A 109 22.02 13.75 -4.11
CA ILE A 109 23.23 13.60 -4.95
C ILE A 109 23.24 14.62 -6.10
N TYR A 110 22.08 14.86 -6.74
CA TYR A 110 21.97 15.83 -7.83
C TYR A 110 22.17 17.28 -7.38
N THR A 111 21.62 17.65 -6.22
CA THR A 111 21.58 19.06 -5.78
C THR A 111 22.89 19.49 -5.12
N SER A 112 23.57 18.61 -4.36
CA SER A 112 24.82 18.96 -3.68
C SER A 112 25.65 17.71 -3.38
N PRO A 113 26.56 17.31 -4.29
CA PRO A 113 27.44 16.15 -4.08
C PRO A 113 28.47 16.34 -2.96
N GLN A 114 28.53 17.52 -2.33
CA GLN A 114 29.44 17.83 -1.20
C GLN A 114 28.83 17.57 0.18
N LEU A 115 27.52 17.30 0.27
CA LEU A 115 26.78 17.02 1.52
C LEU A 115 26.03 15.68 1.49
N ALA A 116 26.02 14.99 0.33
CA ALA A 116 25.45 13.65 0.14
C ALA A 116 26.41 12.57 0.65
#